data_AF-A0A3N5ZSR9-F1
#
_entry.id   AF-A0A3N5ZSR9-F1
#
_cell.length_a   1.000
_cell.length_b   1.000
_cell.length_c   1.000
_cell.angle_alpha   90.00
_cell.angle_beta   90.00
_cell.angle_gamma   90.00
#
_symmetry.space_group_name_H-M   'P 1'
#
loop_
_entity.id
_entity.type
_entity.pdbx_description
1 polymer ?
#
loop_
_entity_poly.entity_id
_entity_poly.type
_entity_poly.pdbx_seq_one_letter_code
_entity_poly.pdbx_strand_id
1 'polypeptide(L)'
;MVHKFFYPMLIIIIGVLCVIVFYLGFGGSRDETRNDFYHLRLSGESPHWELNGYQLDLTSGILNSGNGKLRFKSSGNDYTTNYFAFEMNAVINKKEETLQSKAVTGTENFKNDIDTGAVEGSPPIMKDGKSIEFKDIDKLYAVIYWEGKKDGKVHKEFIDLYDRVKEN
;
A
#
# COMPACT_ATOMS: atom_id res chain seq x y z
N MET A 1 -57.80 -6.49 -49.05
CA MET A 1 -57.28 -5.10 -48.88
C MET A 1 -56.58 -4.87 -47.54
N VAL A 2 -56.61 -5.84 -46.62
CA VAL A 2 -56.06 -5.73 -45.26
C VAL A 2 -54.52 -5.85 -45.29
N HIS A 3 -53.94 -6.83 -45.99
CA HIS A 3 -52.48 -7.06 -46.00
C HIS A 3 -51.58 -5.88 -46.44
N LYS A 4 -52.05 -4.94 -47.26
CA LYS A 4 -51.20 -3.82 -47.74
C LYS A 4 -50.84 -2.79 -46.65
N PHE A 5 -51.58 -2.75 -45.55
CA PHE A 5 -51.33 -1.82 -44.44
C PHE A 5 -50.60 -2.45 -43.25
N PHE A 6 -50.66 -3.77 -43.08
CA PHE A 6 -50.09 -4.44 -41.90
C PHE A 6 -48.57 -4.62 -42.01
N TYR A 7 -48.05 -4.89 -43.20
CA TYR A 7 -46.61 -5.04 -43.42
C TYR A 7 -45.79 -3.78 -43.13
N PRO A 8 -46.16 -2.57 -43.61
CA PRO A 8 -45.40 -1.37 -43.27
C PRO A 8 -45.49 -1.02 -41.78
N MET A 9 -46.64 -1.31 -41.13
CA MET A 9 -46.83 -1.06 -39.70
C MET A 9 -45.97 -2.01 -38.83
N LEU A 10 -45.87 -3.29 -39.23
CA LEU A 10 -45.03 -4.28 -38.55
C LEU A 10 -43.54 -3.93 -38.60
N ILE A 11 -43.06 -3.42 -39.75
CA ILE A 11 -41.66 -3.01 -39.93
C ILE A 11 -41.30 -1.85 -38.99
N ILE A 12 -42.21 -0.88 -38.83
CA ILE A 12 -42.01 0.26 -37.91
C ILE A 12 -41.94 -0.23 -36.47
N ILE A 13 -42.82 -1.15 -36.06
CA ILE A 13 -42.83 -1.71 -34.70
C ILE A 13 -41.54 -2.48 -34.40
N ILE A 14 -41.05 -3.30 -35.33
CA ILE A 14 -39.79 -4.03 -35.19
C ILE A 14 -38.61 -3.04 -35.10
N GLY A 15 -38.60 -1.99 -35.91
CA GLY A 15 -37.58 -0.95 -35.86
C GLY A 15 -37.51 -0.25 -34.50
N VAL A 16 -38.66 0.13 -33.94
CA VAL A 16 -38.74 0.76 -32.62
C VAL A 16 -38.27 -0.18 -31.51
N LEU A 17 -38.64 -1.46 -31.58
CA LEU A 17 -38.17 -2.49 -30.65
C LEU A 17 -36.65 -2.67 -30.70
N CYS A 18 -36.04 -2.70 -31.90
CA CYS A 18 -34.59 -2.77 -32.05
C CYS A 18 -33.89 -1.54 -31.45
N VAL A 19 -34.45 -0.35 -31.63
CA VAL A 19 -33.90 0.89 -31.05
C VAL A 19 -33.96 0.85 -29.52
N ILE A 20 -35.08 0.41 -28.94
CA ILE A 20 -35.22 0.28 -27.48
C ILE A 20 -34.22 -0.74 -26.91
N VAL A 21 -34.03 -1.89 -27.56
CA VAL A 21 -33.03 -2.88 -27.14
C VAL A 21 -31.61 -2.32 -27.24
N PHE A 22 -31.30 -1.50 -28.25
CA PHE A 22 -30.02 -0.81 -28.34
C PHE A 22 -29.81 0.21 -27.21
N TYR A 23 -30.82 1.01 -26.88
CA TYR A 23 -30.74 1.98 -25.79
C TYR A 23 -30.64 1.31 -24.40
N LEU A 24 -31.33 0.18 -24.19
CA LEU A 24 -31.26 -0.57 -22.94
C LEU A 24 -29.98 -1.41 -22.83
N GLY A 25 -29.39 -1.84 -23.94
CA GLY A 25 -28.15 -2.62 -23.98
C GLY A 25 -26.88 -1.80 -23.78
N PHE A 26 -26.90 -0.50 -24.08
CA PHE A 26 -25.72 0.39 -23.98
C PHE A 26 -25.67 1.28 -22.72
N GLY A 27 -26.71 1.26 -21.88
CA GLY A 27 -26.80 2.11 -20.68
C GLY A 27 -26.21 1.51 -19.40
N GLY A 28 -25.73 0.26 -19.45
CA GLY A 28 -25.10 -0.41 -18.31
C GLY A 28 -23.60 -0.13 -18.27
N SER A 29 -23.19 1.08 -17.87
CA SER A 29 -21.84 1.27 -17.34
C SER A 29 -21.72 0.34 -16.14
N ARG A 30 -21.10 -0.82 -16.34
CA ARG A 30 -20.58 -1.62 -15.25
C ARG A 30 -19.60 -0.69 -14.54
N ASP A 31 -19.98 -0.17 -13.38
CA ASP A 31 -19.00 0.16 -12.35
C ASP A 31 -18.34 -1.18 -12.03
N GLU A 32 -17.32 -1.53 -12.81
CA GLU A 32 -16.31 -2.48 -12.39
C GLU A 32 -15.68 -1.84 -11.17
N THR A 33 -16.19 -2.19 -9.99
CA THR A 33 -15.44 -2.09 -8.75
C THR A 33 -14.18 -2.92 -8.95
N ARG A 34 -13.15 -2.30 -9.52
CA ARG A 34 -11.78 -2.79 -9.58
C ARG A 34 -11.35 -2.93 -8.14
N ASN A 35 -11.50 -4.13 -7.59
CA ASN A 35 -10.81 -4.54 -6.37
C ASN A 35 -9.33 -4.69 -6.75
N ASP A 36 -8.64 -3.57 -6.83
CA ASP A 36 -7.21 -3.56 -7.08
C ASP A 36 -6.51 -3.98 -5.78
N PHE A 37 -6.13 -5.26 -5.72
CA PHE A 37 -5.30 -5.80 -4.64
C PHE A 37 -3.84 -5.44 -4.93
N TYR A 38 -3.23 -4.62 -4.07
CA TYR A 38 -1.82 -4.29 -4.18
C TYR A 38 -1.03 -5.06 -3.13
N HIS A 39 -0.10 -5.89 -3.59
CA HIS A 39 0.83 -6.64 -2.75
C HIS A 39 2.25 -6.18 -3.07
N LEU A 40 2.90 -5.52 -2.12
CA LEU A 40 4.27 -5.05 -2.28
C LEU A 40 5.20 -5.80 -1.35
N ARG A 41 6.37 -6.15 -1.87
CA ARG A 41 7.48 -6.68 -1.09
C ARG A 41 8.66 -5.73 -1.21
N LEU A 42 8.99 -5.09 -0.11
CA LEU A 42 9.98 -4.01 -0.03
C LEU A 42 11.25 -4.52 0.64
N SER A 43 12.38 -4.14 0.06
CA SER A 43 13.70 -4.33 0.63
C SER A 43 14.54 -3.09 0.37
N GLY A 44 15.44 -2.77 1.28
CA GLY A 44 16.32 -1.63 1.17
C GLY A 44 17.36 -1.62 2.27
N GLU A 45 18.25 -0.65 2.22
CA GLU A 45 19.33 -0.56 3.19
C GLU A 45 19.71 0.87 3.57
N SER A 46 20.32 1.00 4.74
CA SER A 46 20.98 2.18 5.26
C SER A 46 22.43 1.82 5.65
N PRO A 47 23.22 2.75 6.21
CA PRO A 47 24.58 2.46 6.63
C PRO A 47 24.70 1.28 7.59
N HIS A 48 23.79 1.16 8.57
CA HIS A 48 23.85 0.12 9.59
C HIS A 48 22.74 -0.92 9.51
N TRP A 49 21.73 -0.72 8.67
CA TRP A 49 20.58 -1.61 8.62
C TRP A 49 20.26 -2.08 7.21
N GLU A 50 19.68 -3.26 7.14
CA GLU A 50 19.08 -3.82 5.94
C GLU A 50 17.69 -4.32 6.29
N LEU A 51 16.70 -3.90 5.53
CA LEU A 51 15.33 -4.37 5.63
C LEU A 51 15.07 -5.31 4.47
N ASN A 52 14.58 -6.50 4.78
CA ASN A 52 14.30 -7.53 3.79
C ASN A 52 12.85 -8.01 3.87
N GLY A 53 12.19 -8.02 2.71
CA GLY A 53 10.93 -8.71 2.51
C GLY A 53 9.75 -8.14 3.28
N TYR A 54 9.79 -6.85 3.62
CA TYR A 54 8.66 -6.15 4.24
C TYR A 54 7.45 -6.17 3.32
N GLN A 55 6.29 -6.52 3.83
CA GLN A 55 5.05 -6.68 3.08
C GLN A 55 4.12 -5.51 3.36
N LEU A 56 3.54 -4.97 2.28
CA LEU A 56 2.45 -4.02 2.34
C LEU A 56 1.34 -4.54 1.44
N ASP A 57 0.21 -4.93 2.05
CA ASP A 57 -0.98 -5.35 1.34
C ASP A 57 -2.07 -4.31 1.53
N LEU A 58 -2.51 -3.72 0.41
CA LEU A 58 -3.60 -2.78 0.37
C LEU A 58 -4.75 -3.42 -0.40
N THR A 59 -5.79 -3.80 0.33
CA THR A 59 -7.03 -4.38 -0.16
C THR A 59 -8.18 -3.43 0.19
N SER A 60 -9.29 -3.46 -0.55
CA SER A 60 -10.48 -2.63 -0.31
C SER A 60 -10.90 -2.61 1.16
N GLY A 61 -10.47 -1.57 1.90
CA GLY A 61 -10.79 -1.35 3.31
C GLY A 61 -9.83 -1.96 4.35
N ILE A 62 -8.78 -2.70 3.93
CA ILE A 62 -7.81 -3.32 4.84
C ILE A 62 -6.38 -3.03 4.37
N LEU A 63 -5.57 -2.54 5.30
CA LEU A 63 -4.13 -2.34 5.15
C LEU A 63 -3.39 -3.31 6.08
N ASN A 64 -2.60 -4.21 5.51
CA ASN A 64 -1.64 -5.02 6.25
C ASN A 64 -0.23 -4.51 5.99
N SER A 65 0.54 -4.32 7.05
CA SER A 65 1.93 -3.86 6.95
C SER A 65 2.83 -4.62 7.95
N GLY A 66 3.96 -5.12 7.47
CA GLY A 66 4.91 -5.85 8.32
C GLY A 66 5.61 -7.04 7.69
N ASN A 67 5.86 -8.09 8.48
CA ASN A 67 6.53 -9.33 8.06
C ASN A 67 7.94 -9.16 7.46
N GLY A 68 8.59 -8.02 7.73
CA GLY A 68 9.96 -7.75 7.32
C GLY A 68 10.99 -8.31 8.30
N LYS A 69 12.21 -8.47 7.82
CA LYS A 69 13.38 -8.83 8.61
C LYS A 69 14.40 -7.70 8.58
N LEU A 70 14.79 -7.21 9.75
CA LEU A 70 15.83 -6.20 9.91
C LEU A 70 17.14 -6.86 10.33
N ARG A 71 18.20 -6.57 9.59
CA ARG A 71 19.55 -7.06 9.85
C ARG A 71 20.49 -5.89 10.14
N PHE A 72 21.23 -5.97 11.24
CA PHE A 72 22.25 -4.98 11.58
C PHE A 72 23.58 -5.32 10.90
N LYS A 73 24.17 -4.35 10.20
CA LYS A 73 25.42 -4.46 9.44
C LYS A 73 26.62 -4.17 10.34
N SER A 74 26.92 -5.06 11.27
CA SER A 74 28.12 -4.97 12.10
C SER A 74 29.12 -6.06 11.75
N SER A 75 30.41 -5.72 11.78
CA SER A 75 31.54 -6.64 11.60
C SER A 75 31.76 -7.60 12.78
N GLY A 76 30.91 -7.54 13.81
CA GLY A 76 30.82 -8.53 14.88
C GLY A 76 29.37 -8.68 15.32
N ASN A 77 28.89 -9.93 15.38
CA ASN A 77 27.48 -10.30 15.60
C ASN A 77 26.97 -10.05 17.04
N ASP A 78 27.63 -9.20 17.85
CA ASP A 78 27.36 -9.06 19.29
C ASP A 78 27.00 -7.60 19.67
N TYR A 79 26.21 -6.94 18.82
CA TYR A 79 25.67 -5.63 19.15
C TYR A 79 24.40 -5.78 20.00
N THR A 80 24.39 -5.13 21.16
CA THR A 80 23.25 -5.08 22.06
C THR A 80 22.86 -3.63 22.32
N THR A 81 21.56 -3.36 22.42
CA THR A 81 20.99 -2.04 22.74
C THR A 81 19.99 -2.18 23.89
N ASN A 82 19.73 -1.10 24.64
CA ASN A 82 18.60 -1.07 25.58
C ASN A 82 17.35 -0.43 24.98
N TYR A 83 17.46 0.11 23.77
CA TYR A 83 16.37 0.74 23.05
C TYR A 83 16.47 0.47 21.55
N PHE A 84 15.36 0.06 20.97
CA PHE A 84 15.19 -0.13 19.54
C PHE A 84 13.77 0.25 19.15
N ALA A 85 13.61 1.00 18.06
CA ALA A 85 12.31 1.25 17.46
C ALA A 85 12.39 1.20 15.94
N PHE A 86 11.31 0.73 15.32
CA PHE A 86 11.09 0.64 13.90
C PHE A 86 9.77 1.30 13.55
N GLU A 87 9.77 2.13 12.53
CA GLU A 87 8.57 2.75 11.97
C GLU A 87 8.57 2.57 10.45
N MET A 88 7.44 2.13 9.90
CA MET A 88 7.17 2.19 8.47
C MET A 88 6.32 3.42 8.19
N ASN A 89 6.80 4.30 7.32
CA ASN A 89 6.13 5.55 6.99
C ASN A 89 5.84 5.65 5.50
N ALA A 90 4.70 6.28 5.18
CA ALA A 90 4.29 6.60 3.83
C ALA A 90 4.07 8.11 3.69
N VAL A 91 4.44 8.67 2.55
CA VAL A 91 3.99 9.99 2.15
C VAL A 91 2.81 9.81 1.21
N ILE A 92 1.63 10.29 1.61
CA ILE A 92 0.39 10.14 0.86
C ILE A 92 -0.23 11.52 0.73
N ASN A 93 -0.45 11.97 -0.51
CA ASN A 93 -0.94 13.33 -0.78
C ASN A 93 -0.11 14.41 -0.07
N LYS A 94 1.23 14.28 -0.08
CA LYS A 94 2.18 15.17 0.62
C LYS A 94 2.06 15.21 2.14
N LYS A 95 1.38 14.25 2.77
CA LYS A 95 1.33 14.09 4.23
C LYS A 95 2.02 12.80 4.64
N GLU A 96 2.77 12.86 5.73
CA GLU A 96 3.41 11.68 6.33
C GLU A 96 2.38 10.93 7.19
N GLU A 97 2.28 9.63 6.97
CA GLU A 97 1.42 8.70 7.69
C GLU A 97 2.26 7.50 8.14
N THR A 98 2.19 7.16 9.43
CA THR A 98 2.86 5.99 9.99
C THR A 98 1.97 4.76 9.79
N LEU A 99 2.46 3.79 9.02
CA LEU A 99 1.74 2.56 8.69
C LEU A 99 1.93 1.48 9.76
N GLN A 100 3.12 1.43 10.35
CA GLN A 100 3.48 0.50 11.42
C GLN A 100 4.50 1.13 12.35
N SER A 101 4.39 0.86 13.64
CA SER A 101 5.41 1.18 14.63
C SER A 101 5.64 0.00 15.57
N LYS A 102 6.90 -0.30 15.87
CA LYS A 102 7.31 -1.27 16.89
C LYS A 102 8.42 -0.64 17.72
N ALA A 103 8.30 -0.68 19.05
CA ALA A 103 9.34 -0.25 19.96
C ALA A 103 9.63 -1.35 20.98
N VAL A 104 10.91 -1.51 21.31
CA VAL A 104 11.41 -2.46 22.31
C VAL A 104 12.30 -1.69 23.27
N THR A 105 11.99 -1.82 24.56
CA THR A 105 12.79 -1.29 25.67
C THR A 105 13.32 -2.43 26.50
N GLY A 106 14.61 -2.39 26.85
CA GLY A 106 15.34 -3.49 27.48
C GLY A 106 16.39 -4.07 26.54
N THR A 107 17.19 -5.00 27.06
CA THR A 107 18.32 -5.56 26.32
C THR A 107 17.86 -6.33 25.08
N GLU A 108 18.09 -5.75 23.91
CA GLU A 108 17.87 -6.36 22.60
C GLU A 108 19.22 -6.73 21.98
N ASN A 109 19.30 -7.89 21.33
CA ASN A 109 20.51 -8.39 20.68
C ASN A 109 20.31 -8.46 19.17
N PHE A 110 21.14 -7.72 18.43
CA PHE A 110 21.08 -7.62 16.96
C PHE A 110 21.87 -8.73 16.25
N LYS A 111 22.23 -9.81 16.94
CA LYS A 111 22.92 -10.99 16.38
C LYS A 111 22.13 -11.67 15.27
N ASN A 112 20.82 -11.71 15.42
CA ASN A 112 19.88 -12.34 14.48
C ASN A 112 18.99 -11.27 13.86
N ASP A 113 18.32 -11.65 12.77
CA ASP A 113 17.32 -10.79 12.17
C ASP A 113 16.20 -10.46 13.16
N ILE A 114 15.83 -9.18 13.22
CA ILE A 114 14.72 -8.69 14.02
C ILE A 114 13.46 -8.71 13.15
N ASP A 115 12.40 -9.34 13.65
CA ASP A 115 11.10 -9.32 12.99
C ASP A 115 10.41 -7.97 13.19
N THR A 116 9.93 -7.32 12.12
CA THR A 116 9.18 -6.07 12.24
C THR A 116 7.82 -6.25 12.91
N GLY A 117 7.34 -7.49 13.01
CA GLY A 117 5.96 -7.84 13.32
C GLY A 117 5.04 -7.54 12.15
N ALA A 118 3.74 -7.79 12.33
CA ALA A 118 2.69 -7.41 11.40
C ALA A 118 1.58 -6.67 12.13
N VAL A 119 0.99 -5.68 11.47
CA VAL A 119 -0.20 -4.98 11.92
C VAL A 119 -1.23 -4.96 10.79
N GLU A 120 -2.48 -5.20 11.17
CA GLU A 120 -3.65 -5.01 10.33
C GLU A 120 -4.36 -3.74 10.79
N GLY A 121 -4.79 -2.91 9.84
CA GLY A 121 -5.50 -1.67 10.13
C GLY A 121 -6.38 -1.22 8.97
N SER A 122 -7.13 -0.14 9.19
CA SER A 122 -7.84 0.52 8.10
C SER A 122 -6.85 1.35 7.27
N PRO A 123 -6.94 1.33 5.93
CA PRO A 123 -6.16 2.25 5.12
C PRO A 123 -6.54 3.69 5.48
N PRO A 124 -5.58 4.64 5.44
CA PRO A 124 -5.94 6.04 5.64
C PRO A 124 -6.95 6.48 4.58
N ILE A 125 -7.77 7.48 4.92
CA ILE A 125 -8.88 7.93 4.07
C ILE A 125 -8.49 9.26 3.42
N MET A 126 -8.73 9.39 2.12
CA MET A 126 -8.56 10.65 1.40
C MET A 126 -9.56 11.72 1.89
N LYS A 127 -9.28 13.00 1.61
CA LYS A 127 -10.18 14.11 1.99
C LYS A 127 -11.59 13.99 1.39
N ASP A 128 -11.73 13.30 0.27
CA ASP A 128 -13.00 13.07 -0.42
C ASP A 128 -13.74 11.81 0.08
N GLY A 129 -13.20 11.13 1.11
CA GLY A 129 -13.80 9.93 1.70
C GLY A 129 -13.43 8.62 1.00
N LYS A 130 -12.59 8.64 -0.05
CA LYS A 130 -12.15 7.43 -0.74
C LYS A 130 -11.02 6.73 0.01
N SER A 131 -10.98 5.40 -0.11
CA SER A 131 -9.81 4.63 0.33
C SER A 131 -8.60 5.02 -0.51
N ILE A 132 -7.45 5.11 0.14
CA ILE A 132 -6.17 5.28 -0.56
C ILE A 132 -5.95 4.10 -1.51
N GLU A 133 -5.43 4.40 -2.69
CA GLU A 133 -4.87 3.44 -3.63
C GLU A 133 -3.34 3.56 -3.66
N PHE A 134 -2.64 2.56 -4.21
CA PHE A 134 -1.18 2.62 -4.33
C PHE A 134 -0.71 3.83 -5.16
N LYS A 135 -1.50 4.23 -6.16
CA LYS A 135 -1.27 5.44 -6.97
C LYS A 135 -1.39 6.74 -6.18
N ASP A 136 -1.68 6.73 -4.89
CA ASP A 136 -1.69 7.92 -4.04
C ASP A 136 -0.47 8.00 -3.11
N ILE A 137 0.34 6.92 -3.04
CA ILE A 137 1.56 6.85 -2.23
C ILE A 137 2.74 7.47 -3.00
N ASP A 138 3.23 8.62 -2.53
CA ASP A 138 4.37 9.32 -3.10
C ASP A 138 5.70 8.65 -2.71
N LYS A 139 5.82 8.20 -1.46
CA LYS A 139 7.05 7.64 -0.90
C LYS A 139 6.75 6.59 0.18
N LEU A 140 7.59 5.56 0.27
CA LEU A 140 7.67 4.64 1.41
C LEU A 140 9.10 4.60 1.94
N TYR A 141 9.25 4.69 3.25
CA TYR A 141 10.55 4.55 3.91
C TYR A 141 10.39 3.99 5.32
N ALA A 142 11.40 3.26 5.77
CA ALA A 142 11.53 2.87 7.16
C ALA A 142 12.35 3.89 7.94
N VAL A 143 12.03 4.05 9.22
CA VAL A 143 12.84 4.78 10.18
C VAL A 143 13.23 3.82 11.29
N ILE A 144 14.51 3.79 11.63
CA ILE A 144 15.04 2.94 12.69
C ILE A 144 15.70 3.83 13.73
N TYR A 145 15.36 3.59 14.99
CA TYR A 145 15.99 4.22 16.14
C TYR A 145 16.68 3.15 16.97
N TRP A 146 17.92 3.39 17.41
CA TRP A 146 18.62 2.47 18.30
C TRP A 146 19.63 3.21 19.17
N GLU A 147 19.87 2.72 20.37
CA GLU A 147 20.91 3.26 21.24
C GLU A 147 22.31 2.76 20.82
N GLY A 148 23.23 3.71 20.73
CA GLY A 148 24.64 3.50 20.45
C GLY A 148 25.36 2.90 21.65
N LYS A 149 25.94 1.69 21.52
CA LYS A 149 26.68 1.04 22.60
C LYS A 149 27.91 1.84 23.05
N LYS A 150 28.52 2.61 22.14
CA LYS A 150 29.74 3.37 22.40
C LYS A 150 29.48 4.75 23.01
N ASP A 151 28.39 5.40 22.63
CA ASP A 151 28.11 6.79 22.99
C ASP A 151 26.84 6.98 23.84
N GLY A 152 26.04 5.92 24.03
CA GLY A 152 24.77 5.96 24.78
C GLY A 152 23.71 6.84 24.13
N LYS A 153 23.88 7.20 22.85
CA LYS A 153 22.96 8.11 22.14
C LYS A 153 21.97 7.33 21.30
N VAL A 154 20.76 7.87 21.16
CA VAL A 154 19.79 7.34 20.20
C VAL A 154 20.18 7.82 18.80
N HIS A 155 20.48 6.88 17.93
CA HIS A 155 20.74 7.08 16.50
C HIS A 155 19.42 6.96 15.74
N LYS A 156 19.33 7.64 14.59
CA LYS A 156 18.18 7.60 13.69
C LYS A 156 18.68 7.34 12.27
N GLU A 157 18.14 6.32 11.61
CA GLU A 157 18.41 6.03 10.20
C GLU A 157 17.13 5.88 9.39
N PHE A 158 17.25 6.22 8.11
CA PHE A 158 16.21 6.09 7.12
C PHE A 158 16.60 5.03 6.11
N ILE A 159 15.65 4.17 5.72
CA ILE A 159 15.78 3.27 4.57
C ILE A 159 14.73 3.69 3.56
N ASP A 160 15.15 4.24 2.43
CA ASP A 160 14.25 4.55 1.32
C ASP A 160 13.86 3.24 0.62
N LEU A 161 12.55 3.00 0.46
CA LEU A 161 12.02 1.73 -0.08
C LEU A 161 11.27 1.92 -1.40
N TYR A 162 10.60 3.06 -1.53
CA TYR A 162 9.87 3.41 -2.73
C TYR A 162 9.80 4.93 -2.83
N ASP A 163 10.07 5.47 -4.02
CA ASP A 163 9.86 6.86 -4.35
C ASP A 163 9.20 6.92 -5.72
N ARG A 164 8.09 7.65 -5.82
CA ARG A 164 7.43 7.86 -7.10
C ARG A 164 8.24 8.83 -7.92
N VAL A 165 8.88 8.31 -8.96
CA VAL A 165 9.51 9.14 -9.99
C VAL A 165 8.47 10.10 -10.55
N LYS A 166 8.66 11.40 -10.30
CA LYS A 166 7.86 12.44 -10.94
C LYS A 166 8.36 12.55 -12.38
N GLU A 167 7.52 12.18 -13.35
CA GLU A 167 7.75 12.59 -14.73
C GLU A 167 7.68 14.12 -14.78
N ASN A 168 8.79 14.76 -15.16
CA ASN A 168 8.89 16.20 -15.39
C ASN A 168 8.41 16.57 -16.79
#